data_AF-A0A1W1H3X2-F1
#
_entry.id   AF-A0A1W1H3X2-F1
#
_cell.length_a   1.000
_cell.length_b   1.000
_cell.length_c   1.000
_cell.angle_alpha   90.00
_cell.angle_beta   90.00
_cell.angle_gamma   90.00
#
_symmetry.space_group_name_H-M   'P 1'
#
loop_
_entity.id
_entity.type
_entity.pdbx_description
1 polymer ?
#
loop_
_entity_poly.entity_id
_entity_poly.type
_entity_poly.pdbx_seq_one_letter_code
_entity_poly.pdbx_strand_id
1 'polypeptide(L)'
;MSVRPAPVFAPLTARALVLAVLAMGAVVLLSNVLVQYPINDWLTWGAFSYPVAFLVSNLINRRFGPGPARRVAWIGFAVAVLLSVWVATPRIAIASCSAFIVAQLLDITVFDRLRRGSWWRAPMVATTCSATVDTTIFWSIAFAGSTLPWVSWAAGDLAVKLAIGVCLLAPFRALLWKMAPLRTAG
;
A
#
# COMPACT_ATOMS: atom_id res chain seq x y z
N MET A 1 17.85 11.21 -29.20
CA MET A 1 17.30 10.79 -27.90
C MET A 1 17.00 12.02 -27.06
N SER A 2 15.74 12.36 -26.79
CA SER A 2 15.40 13.44 -25.87
C SER A 2 15.71 12.99 -24.44
N VAL A 3 16.80 13.50 -23.85
CA VAL A 3 17.12 13.29 -22.44
C VAL A 3 16.07 14.04 -21.64
N ARG A 4 15.05 13.32 -21.17
CA ARG A 4 14.00 13.92 -20.33
C ARG A 4 14.62 14.29 -18.97
N PRO A 5 14.35 15.50 -18.44
CA PRO A 5 14.92 15.95 -17.18
C PRO A 5 14.59 15.00 -16.03
N ALA A 6 15.49 14.94 -15.04
CA ALA A 6 15.30 14.14 -13.84
C ALA A 6 14.03 14.60 -13.07
N PRO A 7 13.26 13.68 -12.48
CA PRO A 7 12.11 14.06 -11.67
C PRO A 7 12.57 14.91 -10.47
N VAL A 8 11.91 16.04 -10.25
CA VAL A 8 12.16 16.93 -9.10
C VAL A 8 11.30 16.47 -7.92
N PHE A 9 11.93 16.33 -6.76
CA PHE A 9 11.30 15.92 -5.52
C PHE A 9 11.23 17.08 -4.54
N ALA A 10 10.13 17.17 -3.78
CA ALA A 10 10.10 18.07 -2.64
C ALA A 10 11.07 17.57 -1.56
N PRO A 11 11.76 18.48 -0.84
CA PRO A 11 12.59 18.08 0.29
C PRO A 11 11.70 17.42 1.36
N LEU A 12 12.17 16.30 1.91
CA LEU A 12 11.48 15.64 3.01
C LEU A 12 11.77 16.39 4.32
N THR A 13 10.78 17.12 4.83
CA THR A 13 10.87 17.71 6.17
C THR A 13 10.60 16.64 7.23
N ALA A 14 11.16 16.81 8.44
CA ALA A 14 10.92 15.90 9.55
C ALA A 14 9.43 15.76 9.87
N ARG A 15 8.69 16.88 9.85
CA ARG A 15 7.23 16.90 10.04
C ARG A 15 6.51 16.06 8.97
N ALA A 16 6.89 16.18 7.70
CA ALA A 16 6.27 15.40 6.63
C ALA A 16 6.53 13.90 6.78
N LEU A 17 7.75 13.53 7.19
CA LEU A 17 8.08 12.13 7.48
C LEU A 17 7.26 11.57 8.64
N VAL A 18 7.15 12.31 9.76
CA VAL A 18 6.35 11.89 10.92
C VAL A 18 4.88 11.71 10.52
N LEU A 19 4.29 12.66 9.81
CA LEU A 19 2.90 12.55 9.34
C LEU A 19 2.69 11.35 8.42
N ALA A 20 3.65 11.08 7.52
CA ALA A 20 3.59 9.94 6.61
C ALA A 20 3.69 8.60 7.37
N VAL A 21 4.57 8.50 8.35
CA VAL A 21 4.71 7.33 9.24
C VAL A 21 3.45 7.13 10.06
N LEU A 22 2.89 8.18 10.65
CA LEU A 22 1.65 8.11 11.42
C LEU A 22 0.48 7.67 10.55
N ALA A 23 0.37 8.19 9.32
CA ALA A 23 -0.67 7.77 8.37
C ALA A 23 -0.52 6.29 8.00
N MET A 24 0.70 5.83 7.67
CA MET A 24 0.96 4.43 7.37
C MET A 24 0.66 3.53 8.58
N GLY A 25 1.17 3.88 9.75
CA GLY A 25 0.95 3.14 10.99
C GLY A 25 -0.52 3.07 11.39
N ALA A 26 -1.27 4.17 11.24
CA ALA A 26 -2.71 4.19 11.51
C ALA A 26 -3.48 3.26 10.57
N VAL A 27 -3.15 3.25 9.27
CA VAL A 27 -3.78 2.32 8.32
C VAL A 27 -3.44 0.88 8.67
N VAL A 28 -2.16 0.56 8.92
CA VAL A 28 -1.72 -0.79 9.30
C VAL A 28 -2.41 -1.26 10.58
N LEU A 29 -2.48 -0.40 11.61
CA LEU A 29 -3.16 -0.71 12.86
C LEU A 29 -4.65 -0.95 12.63
N LEU A 30 -5.31 -0.03 11.91
CA LEU A 30 -6.73 -0.13 11.59
C LEU A 30 -7.03 -1.42 10.82
N SER A 31 -6.23 -1.77 9.81
CA SER A 31 -6.42 -3.00 9.05
C SER A 31 -6.24 -4.25 9.91
N ASN A 32 -5.27 -4.27 10.83
CA ASN A 32 -5.08 -5.38 11.78
C ASN A 32 -6.21 -5.52 12.81
N VAL A 33 -6.88 -4.42 13.16
CA VAL A 33 -8.09 -4.47 13.98
C VAL A 33 -9.28 -4.95 13.14
N LEU A 34 -9.48 -4.36 11.97
CA LEU A 34 -10.61 -4.66 11.09
C LEU A 34 -10.58 -6.08 10.51
N VAL A 35 -9.41 -6.71 10.40
CA VAL A 35 -9.31 -8.12 9.95
C VAL A 35 -9.98 -9.09 10.93
N GLN A 36 -10.15 -8.69 12.20
CA GLN A 36 -10.79 -9.52 13.23
C GLN A 36 -12.33 -9.51 13.12
N TYR A 37 -12.89 -8.65 12.26
CA TYR A 37 -14.33 -8.54 12.04
C TYR A 37 -14.68 -9.14 10.67
N PRO A 38 -15.06 -10.43 10.62
CA PRO A 38 -15.47 -11.08 9.38
C PRO A 38 -16.83 -10.59 8.89
N ILE A 39 -16.98 -10.47 7.58
CA ILE A 39 -18.26 -10.27 6.89
C ILE A 39 -18.81 -11.62 6.45
N ASN A 40 -17.93 -12.52 6.01
CA ASN A 40 -18.23 -13.91 5.67
C ASN A 40 -16.94 -14.77 5.85
N ASP A 41 -16.98 -16.03 5.40
CA ASP A 41 -15.89 -17.00 5.57
C ASP A 41 -14.53 -16.58 5.01
N TRP A 42 -14.50 -15.61 4.07
CA TRP A 42 -13.29 -15.22 3.37
C TRP A 42 -13.01 -13.72 3.36
N LEU A 43 -14.03 -12.89 3.61
CA LEU A 43 -13.95 -11.44 3.57
C LEU A 43 -14.05 -10.84 4.96
N THR A 44 -13.13 -9.93 5.27
CA THR A 44 -13.12 -9.16 6.52
C THR A 44 -13.15 -7.67 6.20
N TRP A 45 -13.48 -6.85 7.20
CA TRP A 45 -13.37 -5.38 7.07
C TRP A 45 -11.93 -4.91 6.80
N GLY A 46 -10.93 -5.73 7.13
CA GLY A 46 -9.53 -5.49 6.82
C GLY A 46 -9.27 -5.32 5.32
N ALA A 47 -9.95 -6.09 4.47
CA ALA A 47 -9.76 -6.06 3.01
C ALA A 47 -10.13 -4.70 2.39
N PHE A 48 -11.04 -3.95 3.01
CA PHE A 48 -11.47 -2.63 2.56
C PHE A 48 -10.51 -1.51 2.98
N SER A 49 -9.89 -1.65 4.15
CA SER A 49 -8.99 -0.63 4.71
C SER A 49 -7.56 -0.77 4.18
N TYR A 50 -7.10 -2.00 3.94
CA TYR A 50 -5.71 -2.27 3.57
C TYR A 50 -5.22 -1.56 2.30
N PRO A 51 -6.01 -1.45 1.21
CA PRO A 51 -5.58 -0.74 -0.01
C PRO A 51 -5.20 0.73 0.23
N VAL A 52 -5.66 1.35 1.33
CA VAL A 52 -5.27 2.71 1.72
C VAL A 52 -3.76 2.79 2.01
N ALA A 53 -3.11 1.69 2.41
CA ALA A 53 -1.67 1.66 2.61
C ALA A 53 -0.90 1.93 1.30
N PHE A 54 -1.38 1.40 0.17
CA PHE A 54 -0.81 1.71 -1.15
C PHE A 54 -1.06 3.16 -1.54
N LEU A 55 -2.23 3.73 -1.20
CA LEU A 55 -2.48 5.16 -1.40
C LEU A 55 -1.46 6.04 -0.66
N VAL A 56 -1.18 5.73 0.60
CA VAL A 56 -0.18 6.43 1.41
C VAL A 56 1.20 6.35 0.74
N SER A 57 1.65 5.15 0.37
CA SER A 57 2.92 4.92 -0.33
C SER A 57 3.01 5.71 -1.64
N ASN A 58 1.96 5.67 -2.46
CA ASN A 58 1.90 6.36 -3.75
C ASN A 58 1.98 7.90 -3.59
N LEU A 59 1.32 8.47 -2.59
CA LEU A 59 1.40 9.92 -2.31
C LEU A 59 2.80 10.35 -1.87
N ILE A 60 3.43 9.57 -0.99
CA ILE A 60 4.79 9.86 -0.50
C ILE A 60 5.79 9.72 -1.65
N ASN A 61 5.70 8.65 -2.43
CA ASN A 61 6.58 8.39 -3.56
C ASN A 61 6.44 9.46 -4.65
N ARG A 62 5.21 9.93 -4.89
CA ARG A 62 4.96 11.03 -5.82
C ARG A 62 5.66 12.32 -5.37
N ARG A 63 5.50 12.70 -4.10
CA ARG A 63 5.93 14.00 -3.58
C ARG A 63 7.42 14.04 -3.20
N PHE A 64 7.91 13.01 -2.52
CA PHE A 64 9.24 12.96 -1.92
C PHE A 64 10.16 11.92 -2.56
N GLY A 65 9.61 11.04 -3.40
CA GLY A 65 10.38 10.04 -4.13
C GLY A 65 10.45 8.67 -3.46
N PRO A 66 11.10 7.71 -4.13
CA PRO A 66 11.09 6.30 -3.72
C PRO A 66 11.88 6.07 -2.43
N GLY A 67 12.94 6.85 -2.16
CA GLY A 67 13.72 6.73 -0.93
C GLY A 67 12.90 6.97 0.34
N PRO A 68 12.26 8.15 0.49
CA PRO A 68 11.35 8.41 1.60
C PRO A 68 10.17 7.44 1.70
N ALA A 69 9.58 7.04 0.57
CA ALA A 69 8.50 6.06 0.56
C ALA A 69 8.94 4.71 1.14
N ARG A 70 10.14 4.22 0.80
CA ARG A 70 10.71 2.98 1.36
C ARG A 70 10.93 3.08 2.86
N ARG A 71 11.38 4.24 3.37
CA ARG A 71 11.54 4.45 4.83
C ARG A 71 10.20 4.33 5.54
N VAL A 72 9.15 4.95 5.01
CA VAL A 72 7.80 4.86 5.59
C VAL A 72 7.28 3.42 5.55
N ALA A 73 7.50 2.69 4.46
CA ALA A 73 7.14 1.28 4.35
C ALA A 73 7.87 0.41 5.40
N TRP A 74 9.18 0.58 5.58
CA TRP A 74 9.94 -0.17 6.60
C TRP A 74 9.51 0.14 8.03
N ILE A 75 9.18 1.40 8.32
CA ILE A 75 8.65 1.76 9.65
C ILE A 75 7.25 1.17 9.85
N GLY A 76 6.38 1.26 8.84
CA GLY A 76 5.06 0.61 8.85
C GLY A 76 5.16 -0.91 9.04
N PHE A 77 6.15 -1.55 8.42
CA PHE A 77 6.44 -2.96 8.60
C PHE A 77 6.87 -3.28 10.03
N ALA A 78 7.75 -2.48 10.64
CA ALA A 78 8.13 -2.66 12.04
C ALA A 78 6.89 -2.56 12.97
N VAL A 79 5.99 -1.63 12.72
CA VAL A 79 4.71 -1.53 13.44
C VAL A 79 3.85 -2.78 13.22
N ALA A 80 3.72 -3.27 11.97
CA ALA A 80 2.97 -4.47 11.64
C ALA A 80 3.50 -5.71 12.39
N VAL A 81 4.82 -5.88 12.44
CA VAL A 81 5.48 -6.96 13.18
C VAL A 81 5.16 -6.87 14.67
N LEU A 82 5.34 -5.69 15.28
CA LEU A 82 5.07 -5.49 16.71
C LEU A 82 3.61 -5.80 17.08
N LEU A 83 2.66 -5.40 16.25
CA LEU A 83 1.24 -5.71 16.46
C LEU A 83 0.95 -7.21 16.28
N SER A 84 1.58 -7.82 15.28
CA SER A 84 1.36 -9.23 14.94
C SER A 84 1.81 -10.19 16.04
N VAL A 85 2.80 -9.83 16.86
CA VAL A 85 3.28 -10.64 17.99
C VAL A 85 2.18 -10.96 19.00
N TRP A 86 1.21 -10.05 19.18
CA TRP A 86 0.16 -10.19 20.21
C TRP A 86 -1.20 -10.63 19.63
N VAL A 87 -1.41 -10.45 18.34
CA VAL A 87 -2.74 -10.56 17.70
C VAL A 87 -2.83 -11.75 16.73
N ALA A 88 -1.69 -12.21 16.18
CA ALA A 88 -1.68 -13.22 15.13
C ALA A 88 -0.93 -14.49 15.54
N THR A 89 -1.35 -15.63 14.99
CA THR A 89 -0.54 -16.85 15.08
C THR A 89 0.77 -16.65 14.32
N PRO A 90 1.87 -17.35 14.67
CA PRO A 90 3.17 -17.16 14.01
C PRO A 90 3.11 -17.30 12.50
N ARG A 91 2.29 -18.23 12.00
CA ARG A 91 2.08 -18.45 10.56
C ARG A 91 1.41 -17.27 9.87
N ILE A 92 0.35 -16.72 10.45
CA ILE A 92 -0.36 -15.56 9.91
C ILE A 92 0.50 -14.30 10.00
N ALA A 93 1.27 -14.15 11.08
CA ALA A 93 2.23 -13.06 11.24
C ALA A 93 3.29 -13.10 10.12
N ILE A 94 3.89 -14.27 9.85
CA ILE A 94 4.86 -14.45 8.76
C ILE A 94 4.21 -14.14 7.40
N ALA A 95 3.02 -14.68 7.13
CA ALA A 95 2.30 -14.43 5.89
C ALA A 95 2.05 -12.93 5.66
N SER A 96 1.51 -12.23 6.67
CA SER A 96 1.18 -10.80 6.61
C SER A 96 2.43 -9.94 6.46
N CYS A 97 3.47 -10.20 7.27
CA CYS A 97 4.72 -9.46 7.23
C CYS A 97 5.41 -9.59 5.87
N SER A 98 5.53 -10.81 5.35
CA SER A 98 6.12 -11.07 4.03
C SER A 98 5.32 -10.43 2.90
N ALA A 99 3.98 -10.58 2.92
CA ALA A 99 3.11 -9.99 1.91
C ALA A 99 3.22 -8.46 1.91
N PHE A 100 3.11 -7.83 3.07
CA PHE A 100 3.16 -6.39 3.23
C PHE A 100 4.45 -5.78 2.69
N ILE A 101 5.62 -6.26 3.14
CA ILE A 101 6.88 -5.61 2.76
C ILE A 101 7.21 -5.83 1.28
N VAL A 102 6.95 -7.02 0.74
CA VAL A 102 7.18 -7.31 -0.68
C VAL A 102 6.25 -6.46 -1.55
N ALA A 103 4.97 -6.39 -1.20
CA ALA A 103 3.99 -5.60 -1.93
C ALA A 103 4.31 -4.10 -1.87
N GLN A 104 4.69 -3.56 -0.71
CA GLN A 104 5.04 -2.14 -0.58
C GLN A 104 6.28 -1.76 -1.39
N LEU A 105 7.32 -2.59 -1.36
CA LEU A 105 8.52 -2.33 -2.17
C LEU A 105 8.24 -2.45 -3.67
N LEU A 106 7.36 -3.37 -4.06
CA LEU A 106 6.88 -3.49 -5.44
C LEU A 106 6.07 -2.25 -5.87
N ASP A 107 5.13 -1.81 -5.05
CA ASP A 107 4.27 -0.63 -5.30
C ASP A 107 5.15 0.60 -5.57
N ILE A 108 6.09 0.87 -4.65
CA ILE A 108 7.02 2.00 -4.76
C ILE A 108 7.83 1.91 -6.06
N THR A 109 8.30 0.72 -6.42
CA THR A 109 9.16 0.51 -7.59
C THR A 109 8.37 0.65 -8.89
N VAL A 110 7.19 0.04 -8.99
CA VAL A 110 6.32 0.12 -10.16
C VAL A 110 5.80 1.53 -10.36
N PHE A 111 5.36 2.18 -9.28
CA PHE A 111 4.90 3.56 -9.31
C PHE A 111 6.00 4.49 -9.81
N ASP A 112 7.21 4.39 -9.25
CA ASP A 112 8.31 5.29 -9.63
C ASP A 112 8.72 5.11 -11.09
N ARG A 113 8.73 3.87 -11.59
CA ARG A 113 8.96 3.57 -13.02
C ARG A 113 7.90 4.21 -13.93
N LEU A 114 6.64 4.21 -13.51
CA LEU A 114 5.51 4.71 -14.31
C LEU A 114 5.14 6.17 -14.03
N ARG A 115 5.84 6.85 -13.11
CA ARG A 115 5.48 8.20 -12.61
C ARG A 115 5.34 9.27 -13.69
N ARG A 116 6.03 9.11 -14.82
CA ARG A 116 6.05 10.10 -15.91
C ARG A 116 4.82 10.01 -16.83
N GLY A 117 3.99 8.98 -16.69
CA GLY A 117 2.76 8.84 -17.45
C GLY A 117 1.62 9.69 -16.90
N SER A 118 0.41 9.43 -17.39
CA SER A 118 -0.83 9.98 -16.85
C SER A 118 -0.91 9.79 -15.34
N TRP A 119 -1.44 10.78 -14.63
CA TRP A 119 -1.50 10.82 -13.15
C TRP A 119 -2.11 9.55 -12.53
N TRP A 120 -3.04 8.88 -13.22
CA TRP A 120 -3.72 7.68 -12.77
C TRP A 120 -2.95 6.38 -13.08
N ARG A 121 -2.08 6.38 -14.10
CA ARG A 121 -1.45 5.15 -14.60
C ARG A 121 -0.48 4.56 -13.59
N ALA A 122 0.36 5.41 -13.00
CA ALA A 122 1.31 4.98 -11.98
C ALA A 122 0.63 4.37 -10.74
N PRO A 123 -0.31 5.05 -10.05
CA PRO A 123 -0.96 4.48 -8.86
C PRO A 123 -1.82 3.25 -9.19
N MET A 124 -2.54 3.23 -10.32
CA MET A 124 -3.39 2.11 -10.69
C MET A 124 -2.58 0.84 -10.94
N VAL A 125 -1.54 0.91 -11.78
CA VAL A 125 -0.73 -0.26 -12.10
C VAL A 125 0.09 -0.73 -10.88
N ALA A 126 0.65 0.20 -10.10
CA ALA A 126 1.39 -0.13 -8.89
C ALA A 126 0.50 -0.83 -7.86
N THR A 127 -0.67 -0.28 -7.57
CA THR A 127 -1.64 -0.87 -6.63
C THR A 127 -2.12 -2.23 -7.11
N THR A 128 -2.46 -2.39 -8.39
CA THR A 128 -2.89 -3.68 -8.94
C THR A 128 -1.80 -4.75 -8.81
N CYS A 129 -0.57 -4.47 -9.25
CA CYS A 129 0.53 -5.43 -9.15
C CYS A 129 0.80 -5.81 -7.68
N SER A 130 0.77 -4.83 -6.79
CA SER A 130 1.13 -5.01 -5.38
C SER A 130 0.04 -5.72 -4.60
N ALA A 131 -1.24 -5.39 -4.82
CA ALA A 131 -2.36 -6.12 -4.22
C ALA A 131 -2.39 -7.59 -4.66
N THR A 132 -2.10 -7.86 -5.94
CA THR A 132 -2.02 -9.24 -6.44
C THR A 132 -0.89 -10.02 -5.77
N VAL A 133 0.31 -9.43 -5.67
CA VAL A 133 1.45 -10.07 -5.01
C VAL A 133 1.22 -10.25 -3.51
N ASP A 134 0.64 -9.25 -2.84
CA ASP A 134 0.23 -9.31 -1.44
C ASP A 134 -0.71 -10.48 -1.18
N THR A 135 -1.84 -10.53 -1.88
CA THR A 135 -2.83 -11.60 -1.74
C THR A 135 -2.20 -12.95 -2.06
N THR A 136 -1.40 -13.07 -3.12
CA THR A 136 -0.76 -14.34 -3.49
C THR A 136 0.15 -14.84 -2.39
N ILE A 137 1.03 -13.99 -1.84
CA ILE A 137 1.95 -14.36 -0.76
C ILE A 137 1.18 -14.70 0.51
N PHE A 138 0.25 -13.82 0.93
CA PHE A 138 -0.50 -14.00 2.17
C PHE A 138 -1.28 -15.30 2.16
N TRP A 139 -2.17 -15.50 1.17
CA TRP A 139 -3.06 -16.65 1.14
C TRP A 139 -2.29 -17.96 0.93
N SER A 140 -1.22 -17.95 0.12
CA SER A 140 -0.39 -19.14 -0.07
C SER A 140 0.30 -19.57 1.23
N ILE A 141 0.89 -18.62 1.99
CA ILE A 141 1.58 -18.95 3.25
C ILE A 141 0.56 -19.30 4.34
N ALA A 142 -0.50 -18.50 4.50
CA ALA A 142 -1.49 -18.65 5.55
C ALA A 142 -2.29 -19.97 5.44
N PHE A 143 -2.62 -20.39 4.21
CA PHE A 143 -3.52 -21.52 3.96
C PHE A 143 -2.88 -22.70 3.21
N ALA A 144 -1.56 -22.67 2.97
CA ALA A 144 -0.82 -23.82 2.41
C ALA A 144 -1.16 -25.15 3.14
N GLY A 145 -1.51 -26.17 2.37
CA GLY A 145 -1.89 -27.49 2.89
C GLY A 145 -3.28 -27.57 3.53
N SER A 146 -4.08 -26.49 3.51
CA SER A 146 -5.48 -26.56 3.95
C SER A 146 -6.39 -27.16 2.88
N THR A 147 -7.48 -27.78 3.32
CA THR A 147 -8.56 -28.31 2.46
C THR A 147 -9.63 -27.27 2.13
N LEU A 148 -9.49 -26.05 2.66
CA LEU A 148 -10.41 -24.95 2.44
C LEU A 148 -10.29 -24.42 1.01
N PRO A 149 -11.34 -23.80 0.43
CA PRO A 149 -11.31 -23.22 -0.90
C PRO A 149 -10.57 -21.87 -0.93
N TRP A 150 -9.36 -21.83 -0.34
CA TRP A 150 -8.59 -20.60 -0.09
C TRP A 150 -8.18 -19.87 -1.37
N VAL A 151 -8.10 -20.56 -2.52
CA VAL A 151 -7.83 -19.92 -3.82
C VAL A 151 -9.01 -19.04 -4.25
N SER A 152 -10.24 -19.54 -4.12
CA SER A 152 -11.46 -18.77 -4.43
C SER A 152 -11.63 -17.60 -3.46
N TRP A 153 -11.31 -17.83 -2.18
CA TRP A 153 -11.28 -16.79 -1.14
C TRP A 153 -10.27 -15.69 -1.45
N ALA A 154 -9.04 -16.07 -1.83
CA ALA A 154 -8.01 -15.14 -2.26
C ALA A 154 -8.43 -14.32 -3.49
N ALA A 155 -9.09 -14.95 -4.46
CA ALA A 155 -9.62 -14.25 -5.64
C ALA A 155 -10.69 -13.22 -5.26
N GLY A 156 -11.58 -13.56 -4.32
CA GLY A 156 -12.56 -12.63 -3.77
C GLY A 156 -11.91 -11.45 -3.05
N ASP A 157 -10.96 -11.72 -2.14
CA ASP A 157 -10.19 -10.69 -1.41
C ASP A 157 -9.50 -9.74 -2.39
N LEU A 158 -8.83 -10.28 -3.42
CA LEU A 158 -8.19 -9.49 -4.45
C LEU A 158 -9.18 -8.62 -5.21
N ALA A 159 -10.33 -9.18 -5.61
CA ALA A 159 -11.35 -8.41 -6.33
C ALA A 159 -11.81 -7.19 -5.53
N VAL A 160 -12.03 -7.34 -4.21
CA VAL A 160 -12.37 -6.23 -3.32
C VAL A 160 -11.22 -5.22 -3.24
N LYS A 161 -9.99 -5.68 -2.99
CA LYS A 161 -8.80 -4.80 -2.92
C LYS A 161 -8.61 -3.99 -4.20
N LEU A 162 -8.82 -4.60 -5.37
CA LEU A 162 -8.72 -3.93 -6.67
C LEU A 162 -9.84 -2.92 -6.88
N ALA A 163 -11.08 -3.26 -6.53
CA ALA A 163 -12.21 -2.34 -6.62
C ALA A 163 -11.97 -1.08 -5.76
N ILE A 164 -11.53 -1.27 -4.52
CA ILE A 164 -11.15 -0.17 -3.63
C ILE A 164 -9.95 0.60 -4.20
N GLY A 165 -8.94 -0.09 -4.75
CA GLY A 165 -7.80 0.55 -5.42
C GLY A 165 -8.22 1.51 -6.54
N VAL A 166 -9.22 1.15 -7.34
CA VAL A 166 -9.81 2.03 -8.37
C VAL A 166 -10.51 3.22 -7.71
N CYS A 167 -11.32 3.01 -6.66
CA CYS A 167 -11.97 4.09 -5.92
C CYS A 167 -10.94 5.07 -5.33
N LEU A 168 -9.80 4.58 -4.86
CA LEU A 168 -8.73 5.40 -4.27
C LEU A 168 -7.97 6.27 -5.28
N LEU A 169 -8.20 6.10 -6.60
CA LEU A 169 -7.69 7.04 -7.60
C LEU A 169 -8.31 8.44 -7.44
N ALA A 170 -9.57 8.54 -7.00
CA ALA A 170 -10.23 9.81 -6.75
C ALA A 170 -9.58 10.62 -5.62
N PRO A 171 -9.41 10.09 -4.39
CA PRO A 171 -8.70 10.79 -3.33
C PRO A 171 -7.23 11.01 -3.66
N PHE A 172 -6.57 10.08 -4.37
CA PHE A 172 -5.22 10.32 -4.88
C PHE A 172 -5.16 11.60 -5.73
N ARG A 173 -6.06 11.73 -6.73
CA ARG A 173 -6.13 12.93 -7.59
C ARG A 173 -6.42 14.20 -6.81
N ALA A 174 -7.40 14.16 -5.90
CA ALA A 174 -7.78 15.31 -5.09
C ALA A 174 -6.61 15.81 -4.22
N LEU A 175 -5.83 14.89 -3.66
CA LEU A 175 -4.67 15.22 -2.82
C LEU A 175 -3.49 15.75 -3.65
N LEU A 176 -3.33 15.34 -4.92
CA LEU A 176 -2.31 15.93 -5.81
C LEU A 176 -2.54 17.43 -6.02
N TRP A 177 -3.79 17.88 -6.14
CA TRP A 177 -4.10 19.30 -6.35
C TRP A 177 -3.69 20.17 -5.16
N LYS A 178 -3.82 19.65 -3.93
CA LYS A 178 -3.34 20.34 -2.73
C LYS A 178 -1.82 20.33 -2.58
N MET A 179 -1.12 19.47 -3.32
CA MET A 179 0.34 19.32 -3.29
C MET A 179 1.05 20.00 -4.47
N ALA A 180 0.32 20.59 -5.42
CA ALA A 180 0.91 21.37 -6.49
C ALA A 180 1.63 22.59 -5.89
N PRO A 181 2.87 22.89 -6.29
CA PRO A 181 3.52 24.13 -5.89
C PRO A 181 2.62 25.29 -6.30
N LEU A 182 2.40 26.26 -5.40
CA LEU A 182 1.84 27.55 -5.80
C LEU A 182 2.70 28.03 -6.96
N ARG A 183 2.09 28.26 -8.13
CA ARG A 183 2.78 28.96 -9.21
C ARG A 183 3.28 30.26 -8.60
N THR A 184 4.59 30.41 -8.44
CA THR A 184 5.19 31.72 -8.26
C THR A 184 4.79 32.51 -9.49
N ALA A 185 3.86 33.44 -9.31
CA ALA A 185 3.55 34.46 -10.30
C ALA A 185 4.86 35.24 -10.51
N GLY A 186 5.47 35.03 -11.66
CA GLY A 186 6.50 35.88 -12.24
C GLY A 186 5.92 36.48 -13.50
#